data_AF-A0A7M3XZJ7-F1
#
_entry.id   AF-A0A7M3XZJ7-F1
#
_cell.length_a   1.000
_cell.length_b   1.000
_cell.length_c   1.000
_cell.angle_alpha   90.00
_cell.angle_beta   90.00
_cell.angle_gamma   90.00
#
_symmetry.space_group_name_H-M   'P 1'
#
loop_
_entity.id
_entity.type
_entity.pdbx_description
1 polymer ?
#
loop_
_entity_poly.entity_id
_entity_poly.type
_entity_poly.pdbx_seq_one_letter_code
_entity_poly.pdbx_strand_id
1 'polypeptide(L)'
;VEVLRGDFGFPNSVKTDSRGKRLGQSRGRAGVKSTIASVDTKNGLVYVDGVTKTTADGKEEAVPLHPSNLIVTKLNDADPLRRKRIVERSNGGAEQ
;
A
#
# COMPACT_ATOMS: atom_id res chain seq x y z
N VAL A 1 6.56 -0.68 -0.94
CA VAL A 1 5.76 0.47 -0.48
C VAL A 1 5.54 0.37 1.01
N GLU A 2 5.36 1.52 1.66
CA GLU A 2 4.98 1.62 3.07
C GLU A 2 3.57 2.20 3.17
N VAL A 3 2.69 1.54 3.90
CA VAL A 3 1.31 2.01 4.11
C VAL A 3 1.32 3.03 5.25
N LEU A 4 0.99 4.28 4.95
CA LEU A 4 1.02 5.38 5.92
C LEU A 4 -0.26 5.40 6.77
N ARG A 5 -1.43 5.29 6.14
CA ARG A 5 -2.74 5.20 6.81
C ARG A 5 -3.41 3.88 6.43
N GLY A 6 -3.43 2.92 7.35
CA GLY A 6 -4.01 1.57 7.14
C GLY A 6 -5.46 1.41 7.62
N ASP A 7 -6.28 2.44 7.51
CA ASP A 7 -7.64 2.60 8.08
C ASP A 7 -8.71 2.46 6.98
N PHE A 8 -9.99 2.06 7.15
CA PHE A 8 -10.91 1.62 8.23
C PHE A 8 -11.13 2.44 9.53
N GLY A 9 -11.29 3.76 9.43
CA GLY A 9 -11.78 4.69 10.46
C GLY A 9 -10.81 5.13 11.58
N PHE A 10 -9.61 4.53 11.71
CA PHE A 10 -8.59 4.93 12.69
C PHE A 10 -7.16 4.99 12.10
N PRO A 11 -6.72 6.14 11.55
CA PRO A 11 -5.60 6.21 10.61
C PRO A 11 -4.22 6.09 11.24
N ASN A 12 -4.11 6.30 12.56
CA ASN A 12 -2.83 6.39 13.28
C ASN A 12 -2.65 5.35 14.39
N SER A 13 -3.46 4.30 14.47
CA SER A 13 -3.28 3.29 15.52
C SER A 13 -2.95 1.93 14.92
N VAL A 14 -1.67 1.52 14.97
CA VAL A 14 -1.33 0.09 15.06
C VAL A 14 -1.62 -0.30 16.50
N LYS A 15 -2.77 -0.91 16.75
CA LYS A 15 -3.09 -1.43 18.08
C LYS A 15 -2.55 -2.85 18.19
N THR A 16 -1.83 -3.14 19.28
CA THR A 16 -1.47 -4.50 19.67
C THR A 16 -2.71 -5.39 19.69
N ASP A 17 -2.53 -6.68 19.40
CA ASP A 17 -3.62 -7.67 19.26
C ASP A 17 -4.62 -7.63 20.44
N SER A 18 -4.13 -7.35 21.64
CA SER A 18 -4.93 -7.23 22.87
C SER A 18 -5.87 -6.02 22.94
N ARG A 19 -5.64 -4.93 22.17
CA ARG A 19 -6.52 -3.74 22.09
C ARG A 19 -7.27 -3.64 20.75
N GLY A 20 -7.29 -4.77 20.04
CA GLY A 20 -7.88 -4.95 18.72
C GLY A 20 -9.41 -4.98 18.69
N LYS A 21 -9.98 -5.52 17.61
CA LYS A 21 -11.43 -5.83 17.54
C LYS A 21 -11.81 -6.81 18.65
N ARG A 22 -13.12 -7.02 18.87
CA ARG A 22 -13.66 -7.94 19.90
C ARG A 22 -13.03 -9.34 19.88
N LEU A 23 -12.42 -9.74 18.76
CA LEU A 23 -11.76 -11.02 18.53
C LEU A 23 -10.21 -10.99 18.64
N GLY A 24 -9.62 -9.94 19.24
CA GLY A 24 -8.16 -9.84 19.42
C GLY A 24 -7.35 -9.52 18.15
N GLN A 25 -8.02 -9.16 17.05
CA GLN A 25 -7.34 -8.80 15.81
C GLN A 25 -6.89 -7.34 15.85
N SER A 26 -5.62 -7.08 15.54
CA SER A 26 -5.07 -5.71 15.43
C SER A 26 -5.94 -4.82 14.52
N ARG A 27 -6.14 -3.58 14.97
CA ARG A 27 -6.80 -2.53 14.17
C ARG A 27 -5.73 -1.68 13.51
N GLY A 28 -5.97 -1.30 12.25
CA GLY A 28 -5.05 -0.49 11.45
C GLY A 28 -3.88 -1.30 10.88
N ARG A 29 -3.65 -1.20 9.57
CA ARG A 29 -2.51 -1.82 8.86
C ARG A 29 -1.41 -0.79 8.53
N ALA A 30 -1.28 0.25 9.34
CA ALA A 30 -0.27 1.30 9.13
C ALA A 30 1.15 0.78 9.42
N GLY A 31 2.16 1.30 8.72
CA GLY A 31 3.57 0.91 8.87
C GLY A 31 3.95 -0.41 8.19
N VAL A 32 3.03 -1.07 7.48
CA VAL A 32 3.34 -2.30 6.71
C VAL A 32 4.20 -1.94 5.51
N LYS A 33 5.39 -2.56 5.43
CA LYS A 33 6.33 -2.44 4.31
C LYS A 33 6.26 -3.70 3.45
N SER A 34 5.68 -3.60 2.27
CA SER A 34 5.51 -4.75 1.37
C SER A 34 5.42 -4.33 -0.10
N THR A 35 5.29 -5.32 -0.98
CA THR A 35 5.15 -5.14 -2.43
C THR A 35 3.70 -4.83 -2.81
N ILE A 36 3.54 -4.23 -3.99
CA ILE A 36 2.20 -4.02 -4.59
C ILE A 36 1.86 -5.28 -5.36
N ALA A 37 0.71 -5.88 -5.05
CA ALA A 37 0.21 -7.07 -5.73
C ALA A 37 -0.45 -6.71 -7.07
N SER A 38 -1.29 -5.68 -7.05
CA SER A 38 -2.06 -5.24 -8.22
C SER A 38 -2.45 -3.77 -8.10
N VAL A 39 -2.65 -3.13 -9.25
CA VAL A 39 -3.10 -1.74 -9.36
C VAL A 39 -4.33 -1.71 -10.27
N ASP A 40 -5.44 -1.23 -9.74
CA ASP A 40 -6.65 -0.95 -10.51
C ASP A 40 -6.65 0.53 -10.91
N THR A 41 -6.31 0.78 -12.17
CA THR A 41 -6.25 2.13 -12.74
C THR A 41 -7.62 2.75 -13.00
N LYS A 42 -8.69 1.94 -13.09
CA LYS A 42 -10.05 2.46 -13.35
C LYS A 42 -10.62 3.13 -12.12
N ASN A 43 -10.44 2.50 -10.96
CA ASN A 43 -10.96 3.00 -9.69
C ASN A 43 -9.89 3.77 -8.87
N GLY A 44 -8.64 3.80 -9.33
CA GLY A 44 -7.53 4.43 -8.62
C GLY A 44 -7.18 3.70 -7.32
N LEU A 45 -7.32 2.38 -7.29
CA LEU A 45 -7.10 1.54 -6.11
C LEU A 45 -5.83 0.71 -6.25
N VAL A 46 -5.17 0.47 -5.12
CA VAL A 46 -3.93 -0.32 -5.05
C VAL A 46 -4.12 -1.44 -4.04
N TYR A 47 -3.65 -2.63 -4.39
CA TYR A 47 -3.64 -3.80 -3.52
C TYR A 47 -2.22 -4.09 -3.08
N VAL A 48 -2.02 -4.18 -1.76
CA VAL A 48 -0.70 -4.32 -1.15
C VAL A 48 -0.62 -5.67 -0.45
N ASP A 49 0.49 -6.38 -0.65
CA ASP A 49 0.72 -7.68 -0.04
C ASP A 49 0.75 -7.57 1.49
N GLY A 50 0.05 -8.47 2.18
CA GLY A 50 -0.08 -8.47 3.65
C GLY A 50 -1.15 -7.52 4.21
N VAL A 51 -1.83 -6.74 3.35
CA VAL A 51 -3.01 -5.97 3.72
C VAL A 51 -4.27 -6.73 3.25
N THR A 52 -4.53 -7.85 3.93
CA THR A 52 -5.71 -8.68 3.66
C THR A 52 -6.71 -8.65 4.81
N LYS A 53 -7.96 -8.97 4.50
CA LYS A 53 -9.03 -9.22 5.46
C LYS A 53 -9.50 -10.65 5.32
N THR A 54 -9.68 -11.29 6.46
CA THR A 54 -10.26 -12.63 6.51
C THR A 54 -11.79 -12.50 6.56
N THR A 55 -12.46 -13.10 5.58
CA THR A 55 -13.92 -13.26 5.54
C THR A 55 -14.34 -14.36 6.53
N ALA A 56 -15.62 -14.43 6.91
CA ALA A 56 -16.14 -15.46 7.81
C ALA A 56 -15.82 -16.90 7.34
N ASP A 57 -15.73 -17.09 6.02
CA ASP A 57 -15.38 -18.36 5.38
C ASP A 57 -13.87 -18.68 5.38
N GLY A 58 -13.06 -17.89 6.10
CA GLY A 58 -11.60 -18.07 6.20
C GLY A 58 -10.80 -17.63 4.97
N LYS A 59 -11.48 -17.16 3.91
CA LYS A 59 -10.82 -16.63 2.72
C LYS A 59 -10.15 -15.28 3.00
N GLU A 60 -8.97 -15.08 2.45
CA GLU A 60 -8.26 -13.80 2.49
C GLU A 60 -8.60 -12.95 1.27
N GLU A 61 -9.20 -11.80 1.51
CA GLU A 61 -9.48 -10.81 0.48
C GLU A 61 -8.53 -9.62 0.61
N ALA A 62 -7.97 -9.18 -0.52
CA ALA A 62 -7.10 -8.02 -0.57
C ALA A 62 -7.90 -6.75 -0.26
N VAL A 63 -7.35 -5.91 0.63
CA VAL A 63 -7.96 -4.63 0.95
C VAL A 63 -7.59 -3.60 -0.10
N PRO A 64 -8.56 -2.89 -0.69
CA PRO A 64 -8.27 -1.78 -1.57
C PRO A 64 -7.73 -0.59 -0.76
N LEU A 65 -6.60 -0.03 -1.20
CA LEU A 65 -5.99 1.16 -0.61
C LEU A 65 -5.95 2.29 -1.63
N HIS A 66 -6.19 3.51 -1.15
CA HIS A 66 -5.99 4.70 -1.97
C HIS A 66 -4.50 5.05 -2.06
N PRO A 67 -3.95 5.38 -3.25
CA PRO A 67 -2.53 5.63 -3.43
C PRO A 67 -1.98 6.81 -2.60
N SER A 68 -2.82 7.80 -2.25
CA SER A 68 -2.39 8.91 -1.37
C SER A 68 -2.04 8.49 0.06
N ASN A 69 -2.42 7.28 0.47
CA ASN A 69 -2.10 6.71 1.77
C ASN A 69 -0.85 5.81 1.73
N LEU A 70 -0.12 5.78 0.61
CA LEU A 70 1.08 4.97 0.40
C LEU A 70 2.32 5.85 0.22
N ILE A 71 3.45 5.37 0.74
CA ILE A 71 4.79 5.90 0.46
C ILE A 71 5.56 4.87 -0.38
N VAL A 72 6.18 5.33 -1.46
CA VAL A 72 7.07 4.48 -2.27
C VAL A 72 8.46 4.49 -1.64
N THR A 73 8.80 3.40 -0.95
CA THR A 73 10.10 3.24 -0.26
C THR A 73 11.20 2.67 -1.14
N LYS A 74 10.83 1.83 -2.12
CA LYS A 74 11.74 1.22 -3.10
C LYS A 74 11.05 1.21 -4.45
N LEU A 75 11.80 1.54 -5.49
CA LEU A 75 11.35 1.50 -6.88
C LEU A 75 11.70 0.15 -7.52
N ASN A 76 10.86 -0.31 -8.44
CA ASN A 76 11.17 -1.46 -9.28
C ASN A 76 11.76 -0.97 -10.59
N ASP A 77 13.03 -1.27 -10.83
CA ASP A 77 13.79 -0.78 -11.98
C ASP A 77 13.74 -1.73 -13.19
N ALA A 78 12.91 -2.78 -13.20
CA ALA A 78 12.89 -3.74 -14.31
C ALA A 78 12.61 -3.11 -15.69
N ASP A 79 11.84 -2.01 -15.76
CA ASP A 79 11.47 -1.34 -17.01
C ASP A 79 12.43 -0.18 -17.38
N PRO A 80 13.21 -0.29 -18.48
CA PRO A 80 14.12 0.75 -18.94
C PRO A 80 13.42 2.05 -19.38
N LEU A 81 12.23 1.97 -19.99
CA LEU A 81 11.49 3.16 -20.45
C LEU A 81 11.00 3.98 -19.27
N ARG A 82 10.54 3.30 -18.22
CA ARG A 82 10.14 3.92 -16.96
C ARG A 82 11.32 4.61 -16.27
N ARG A 83 12.50 3.98 -16.27
CA ARG A 83 13.72 4.57 -15.70
C ARG A 83 14.12 5.86 -16.41
N LYS A 84 14.16 5.86 -17.75
CA LYS A 84 14.48 7.07 -18.54
C LYS A 84 13.57 8.24 -18.18
N ARG A 85 12.25 8.01 -18.16
CA ARG A 85 11.26 9.05 -17.79
C ARG A 85 11.43 9.59 -16.38
N ILE A 86 11.79 8.75 -15.41
CA ILE A 86 12.01 9.19 -14.03
C ILE A 86 13.23 10.12 -13.95
N VAL A 87 14.32 9.77 -14.65
CA VAL A 87 15.56 10.54 -14.69
C VAL A 87 15.38 11.86 -15.44
N GLU A 88 14.72 11.84 -16.59
CA GLU A 88 14.39 13.04 -17.36
C GLU A 88 13.56 14.02 -16.53
N ARG A 89 12.55 13.51 -15.79
CA ARG A 89 11.73 14.35 -14.91
C ARG A 89 12.52 14.89 -13.72
N SER A 90 13.45 14.14 -13.15
CA SER A 90 14.28 14.66 -12.05
C SER A 90 15.20 15.80 -12.48
N ASN A 91 15.59 15.84 -13.75
CA ASN A 91 16.37 16.93 -14.34
C ASN A 91 15.50 18.08 -14.87
N GLY A 92 14.18 18.09 -14.58
CA GLY A 92 13.28 19.15 -15.01
C GLY A 92 12.92 19.13 -16.49
N GLY A 93 13.10 18.01 -17.19
CA GLY A 93 12.79 17.87 -18.61
C GLY A 93 13.86 18.44 -19.55
N ALA A 94 15.07 18.74 -19.06
CA ALA A 94 16.20 19.07 -19.92
C ALA A 94 16.84 17.78 -20.47
N GLU A 95 16.72 17.58 -21.78
CA GLU A 95 17.56 16.62 -22.54
C GLU A 95 19.04 17.03 -22.40
N GLN A 96 19.91 16.05 -22.14
CA GLN A 96 21.35 16.16 -22.35
C GLN A 96 21.73 15.37 -23.59
#